data_AF-A0A830B6Q8-F1
#
_entry.id   AF-A0A830B6Q8-F1
#
_cell.length_a   1.000
_cell.length_b   1.000
_cell.length_c   1.000
_cell.angle_alpha   90.00
_cell.angle_beta   90.00
_cell.angle_gamma   90.00
#
_symmetry.space_group_name_H-M   'P 1'
#
loop_
_entity.id
_entity.type
_entity.pdbx_description
1 polymer ?
#
loop_
_entity_poly.entity_id
_entity_poly.type
_entity_poly.pdbx_seq_one_letter_code
_entity_poly.pdbx_strand_id
1 'polypeptide(L)'
;MQREVVKKETSIAYEKAVAFASARIKSPLIRLMQHSYVSYGFSLNVPLWFVRQNLPCKGAYSISMVTGGKRWSVRCIVNRRATVTGGWKGFVQDNGLKVGDVCIFQVVNNSKRHVWNVVIFRAE
;
A
#
# COMPACT_ATOMS: atom_id res chain seq x y z
N MET A 1 8.86 -24.19 -1.23
CA MET A 1 8.08 -22.98 -1.59
C MET A 1 6.99 -22.59 -0.59
N GLN A 2 6.37 -23.53 0.16
CA GLN A 2 5.34 -23.20 1.17
C GLN A 2 5.88 -22.59 2.49
N ARG A 3 7.16 -22.80 2.83
CA ARG A 3 7.73 -22.35 4.13
C ARG A 3 7.97 -20.83 4.24
N GLU A 4 8.11 -20.11 3.13
CA GLU A 4 8.34 -18.65 3.15
C GLU A 4 7.06 -17.82 3.22
N VAL A 5 5.94 -18.36 2.74
CA VAL A 5 4.64 -17.67 2.78
C VAL A 5 4.12 -17.63 4.21
N VAL A 6 4.25 -18.73 4.95
CA VAL A 6 3.82 -18.84 6.35
C VAL A 6 4.58 -17.85 7.24
N LYS A 7 5.90 -17.66 7.05
CA LYS A 7 6.69 -16.69 7.85
C LYS A 7 6.27 -15.22 7.65
N LYS A 8 5.75 -14.88 6.46
CA LYS A 8 5.34 -13.51 6.10
C LYS A 8 4.02 -13.12 6.77
N GLU A 9 3.13 -14.09 6.94
CA GLU A 9 1.80 -13.91 7.56
C GLU A 9 1.83 -13.95 9.09
N THR A 10 2.92 -14.46 9.71
CA THR A 10 3.09 -14.58 11.16
C THR A 10 4.05 -13.54 11.76
N SER A 11 4.37 -12.44 11.07
CA SER A 11 5.22 -11.41 11.67
C SER A 11 4.42 -10.57 12.68
N ILE A 12 5.03 -10.20 13.80
CA ILE A 12 4.39 -9.34 14.83
C ILE A 12 3.87 -8.04 14.20
N ALA A 13 4.61 -7.44 13.26
CA ALA A 13 4.16 -6.26 12.52
C ALA A 13 2.87 -6.51 11.72
N TYR A 14 2.76 -7.68 11.09
CA TYR A 14 1.57 -8.08 10.34
C TYR A 14 0.37 -8.33 11.27
N GLU A 15 0.58 -9.04 12.38
CA GLU A 15 -0.47 -9.27 13.38
C GLU A 15 -1.01 -7.94 13.95
N LYS A 16 -0.10 -7.03 14.34
CA LYS A 16 -0.45 -5.66 14.78
C LYS A 16 -1.23 -4.91 13.69
N ALA A 17 -0.81 -5.01 12.44
CA ALA A 17 -1.48 -4.37 11.32
C ALA A 17 -2.89 -4.92 11.09
N VAL A 18 -3.06 -6.25 11.11
CA VAL A 18 -4.36 -6.91 10.96
C VAL A 18 -5.30 -6.53 12.09
N ALA A 19 -4.84 -6.60 13.34
CA ALA A 19 -5.62 -6.22 14.53
C ALA A 19 -6.04 -4.74 14.49
N PHE A 20 -5.15 -3.85 14.03
CA PHE A 20 -5.49 -2.45 13.84
C PHE A 20 -6.56 -2.27 12.75
N ALA A 21 -6.39 -2.95 11.61
CA ALA A 21 -7.27 -2.79 10.45
C ALA A 21 -8.68 -3.34 10.73
N SER A 22 -8.79 -4.52 11.32
CA SER A 22 -10.07 -5.19 11.59
C SER A 22 -10.99 -4.37 12.49
N ALA A 23 -10.42 -3.59 13.40
CA ALA A 23 -11.18 -2.77 14.34
C ALA A 23 -11.66 -1.42 13.77
N ARG A 24 -11.03 -0.89 12.72
CA ARG A 24 -11.13 0.55 12.36
C ARG A 24 -11.32 0.83 10.88
N ILE A 25 -10.90 -0.07 10.01
CA ILE A 25 -10.82 0.18 8.57
C ILE A 25 -11.71 -0.80 7.84
N LYS A 26 -12.73 -0.27 7.16
CA LYS A 26 -13.55 -1.08 6.25
C LYS A 26 -12.74 -1.39 4.98
N SER A 27 -12.65 -2.68 4.64
CA SER A 27 -11.99 -3.20 3.43
C SER A 27 -10.55 -2.69 3.23
N PRO A 28 -9.65 -2.90 4.22
CA PRO A 28 -8.27 -2.47 4.15
C PRO A 28 -7.50 -3.27 3.11
N LEU A 29 -6.55 -2.63 2.44
CA LEU A 29 -5.50 -3.35 1.73
C LEU A 29 -4.27 -3.45 2.62
N ILE A 30 -4.00 -4.64 3.14
CA ILE A 30 -2.79 -4.92 3.92
C ILE A 30 -1.71 -5.45 2.97
N ARG A 31 -0.50 -4.91 3.07
CA ARG A 31 0.65 -5.28 2.24
C ARG A 31 1.91 -5.37 3.08
N LEU A 32 2.49 -6.56 3.11
CA LEU A 32 3.87 -6.75 3.54
C LEU A 32 4.81 -6.20 2.45
N MET A 33 5.72 -5.31 2.84
CA MET A 33 6.72 -4.74 1.96
C MET A 33 7.77 -5.79 1.60
N GLN A 34 7.92 -6.01 0.29
CA GLN A 34 8.87 -6.95 -0.29
C GLN A 34 9.95 -6.19 -1.05
N HIS A 35 11.04 -6.87 -1.41
CA HIS A 35 12.16 -6.26 -2.12
C HIS A 35 11.73 -5.49 -3.39
N SER A 36 10.82 -6.04 -4.20
CA SER A 36 10.29 -5.39 -5.41
C SER A 36 9.53 -4.09 -5.15
N TYR A 37 9.06 -3.89 -3.91
CA TYR A 37 8.32 -2.69 -3.52
C TYR A 37 9.27 -1.62 -2.99
N VAL A 38 10.33 -1.98 -2.27
CA VAL A 38 11.13 -1.00 -1.53
C VAL A 38 12.61 -0.89 -1.95
N SER A 39 13.10 -1.79 -2.81
CA SER A 39 14.53 -1.79 -3.20
C SER A 39 14.75 -2.04 -4.70
N TYR A 40 14.09 -3.04 -5.27
CA TYR A 40 14.23 -3.38 -6.70
C TYR A 40 13.05 -2.82 -7.51
N GLY A 41 13.32 -1.84 -8.36
CA GLY A 41 12.33 -1.29 -9.29
C GLY A 41 11.22 -0.43 -8.68
N PHE A 42 11.04 -0.44 -7.35
CA PHE A 42 10.08 0.40 -6.62
C PHE A 42 8.67 0.35 -7.24
N SER A 43 8.09 -0.85 -7.27
CA SER A 43 6.84 -1.10 -7.99
C SER A 43 5.85 -1.89 -7.13
N LEU A 44 4.85 -1.21 -6.57
CA LEU A 44 3.87 -1.82 -5.68
C LEU A 44 2.66 -2.35 -6.47
N ASN A 45 2.41 -3.65 -6.39
CA ASN A 45 1.22 -4.26 -6.99
C ASN A 45 0.02 -4.19 -6.06
N VAL A 46 -1.10 -3.74 -6.62
CA VAL A 46 -2.35 -3.49 -5.90
C VAL A 46 -3.47 -4.32 -6.53
N PRO A 47 -4.36 -4.96 -5.74
CA PRO A 47 -5.49 -5.70 -6.28
C PRO A 47 -6.46 -4.80 -7.02
N LEU A 48 -7.05 -5.31 -8.11
CA LEU A 48 -8.05 -4.58 -8.86
C LEU A 48 -9.28 -4.21 -8.01
N TRP A 49 -9.70 -5.09 -7.10
CA TRP A 49 -10.83 -4.81 -6.21
C TRP A 49 -10.60 -3.57 -5.33
N PHE A 50 -9.35 -3.31 -4.93
CA PHE A 50 -9.02 -2.18 -4.09
C PHE A 50 -9.01 -0.89 -4.90
N VAL A 51 -8.28 -0.86 -6.03
CA VAL A 51 -8.21 0.35 -6.85
C VAL A 51 -9.56 0.72 -7.46
N ARG A 52 -10.42 -0.26 -7.76
CA ARG A 52 -11.76 0.01 -8.32
C ARG A 52 -12.70 0.73 -7.35
N GLN A 53 -12.37 0.82 -6.06
CA GLN A 53 -13.14 1.63 -5.11
C GLN A 53 -13.08 3.13 -5.44
N ASN A 54 -11.97 3.61 -6.03
CA ASN A 54 -11.82 5.02 -6.41
C ASN A 54 -11.23 5.29 -7.81
N LEU A 55 -10.80 4.25 -8.54
CA LEU A 55 -10.23 4.28 -9.90
C LEU A 55 -10.99 3.25 -10.77
N PRO A 56 -12.20 3.59 -11.25
CA PRO A 56 -13.12 2.59 -11.83
C PRO A 56 -12.69 2.09 -13.21
N CYS A 57 -11.91 2.86 -13.96
CA CYS A 57 -11.55 2.56 -15.34
C CYS A 57 -10.06 2.24 -15.51
N LYS A 58 -9.70 1.70 -16.68
CA LYS A 58 -8.29 1.57 -17.07
C LYS A 58 -7.71 2.96 -17.32
N GLY A 59 -6.47 3.18 -16.92
CA GLY A 59 -5.82 4.47 -17.11
C GLY A 59 -4.63 4.68 -16.20
N ALA A 60 -4.04 5.87 -16.30
CA ALA A 60 -3.01 6.35 -15.39
C ALA A 60 -3.61 7.43 -14.49
N TYR A 61 -3.49 7.25 -13.18
CA TYR A 61 -4.07 8.12 -12.17
C TYR A 61 -2.99 8.69 -11.26
N SER A 62 -3.17 9.94 -10.85
CA SER A 62 -2.40 10.52 -9.75
C SER A 62 -3.19 10.32 -8.46
N ILE A 63 -2.57 9.65 -7.48
CA ILE A 63 -3.12 9.35 -6.18
C ILE A 63 -2.33 10.14 -5.13
N SER A 64 -3.03 10.67 -4.14
CA SER A 64 -2.44 11.25 -2.95
C SER A 64 -2.35 10.19 -1.84
N MET A 65 -1.13 9.75 -1.52
CA MET A 65 -0.88 8.94 -0.32
C MET A 65 -0.66 9.85 0.88
N VAL A 66 -1.39 9.60 1.97
CA VAL A 66 -1.33 10.42 3.19
C VAL A 66 -0.90 9.56 4.37
N THR A 67 0.15 9.97 5.07
CA THR A 67 0.61 9.33 6.31
C THR A 67 1.35 10.33 7.18
N GLY A 68 1.23 10.23 8.50
CA GLY A 68 1.94 11.11 9.45
C GLY A 68 1.73 12.62 9.22
N GLY A 69 0.55 13.03 8.72
CA GLY A 69 0.25 14.43 8.38
C GLY A 69 0.90 14.94 7.08
N LYS A 70 1.68 14.12 6.38
CA LYS A 70 2.33 14.44 5.11
C LYS A 70 1.61 13.79 3.93
N ARG A 71 1.84 14.32 2.72
CA ARG A 71 1.20 13.86 1.48
C ARG A 71 2.22 13.65 0.36
N TRP A 72 2.09 12.55 -0.36
CA TRP A 72 2.89 12.22 -1.54
C TRP A 72 2.00 12.01 -2.76
N SER A 73 2.40 12.56 -3.90
CA SER A 73 1.74 12.30 -5.18
C SER A 73 2.37 11.08 -5.83
N VAL A 74 1.59 10.01 -6.02
CA VAL A 74 2.05 8.77 -6.65
C VAL A 74 1.21 8.44 -7.88
N ARG A 75 1.82 7.80 -8.87
CA ARG A 75 1.15 7.36 -10.09
C ARG A 75 0.71 5.92 -9.94
N CYS A 76 -0.55 5.64 -10.25
CA CYS A 76 -1.08 4.29 -10.37
C CYS A 76 -1.54 4.03 -11.81
N ILE A 77 -1.10 2.91 -12.38
CA ILE A 77 -1.51 2.46 -13.70
C ILE A 77 -2.46 1.29 -13.51
N VAL A 78 -3.68 1.41 -14.03
CA VAL A 78 -4.73 0.39 -13.96
C VAL A 78 -4.97 -0.19 -15.35
N ASN A 79 -4.70 -1.48 -15.54
CA ASN A 79 -4.97 -2.23 -16.77
C ASN A 79 -5.54 -3.63 -16.44
N ARG A 80 -4.92 -4.72 -16.90
CA ARG A 80 -5.18 -6.08 -16.39
C ARG A 80 -4.69 -6.27 -14.95
N ARG A 81 -3.75 -5.45 -14.50
CA ARG A 81 -3.20 -5.36 -13.14
C ARG A 81 -3.20 -3.89 -12.72
N ALA A 82 -3.06 -3.63 -11.43
CA ALA A 82 -2.84 -2.28 -10.93
C ALA A 82 -1.48 -2.18 -10.24
N THR A 83 -0.71 -1.16 -10.61
CA THR A 83 0.64 -0.97 -10.11
C THR A 83 0.87 0.50 -9.77
N VAL A 84 1.40 0.77 -8.58
CA VAL A 84 1.86 2.08 -8.14
C VAL A 84 3.36 2.18 -8.41
N THR A 85 3.77 3.20 -9.18
CA THR A 85 5.15 3.32 -9.69
C THR A 85 5.69 4.73 -9.48
N GLY A 86 5.34 5.69 -10.34
CA GLY A 86 5.84 7.07 -10.25
C GLY A 86 5.59 7.67 -8.86
N GLY A 87 6.60 8.29 -8.25
CA GLY A 87 6.52 8.85 -6.90
C GLY A 87 6.57 7.82 -5.75
N TRP A 88 6.39 6.52 -6.01
CA TRP A 88 6.46 5.49 -4.97
C TRP A 88 7.85 5.38 -4.35
N LYS A 89 8.92 5.47 -5.15
CA LYS A 89 10.29 5.49 -4.64
C LYS A 89 10.51 6.62 -3.62
N GLY A 90 10.02 7.83 -3.92
CA GLY A 90 10.11 8.97 -3.00
C GLY A 90 9.33 8.71 -1.71
N PHE A 91 8.10 8.20 -1.81
CA PHE A 91 7.32 7.78 -0.64
C PHE A 91 8.06 6.75 0.22
N VAL A 92 8.67 5.73 -0.39
CA VAL A 92 9.46 4.70 0.30
C VAL A 92 10.65 5.31 1.03
N GLN A 93 11.42 6.17 0.35
CA GLN A 93 12.64 6.78 0.91
C GLN A 93 12.31 7.76 2.04
N ASP A 94 11.35 8.67 1.83
CA ASP A 94 10.97 9.69 2.83
C ASP A 94 10.37 9.07 4.09
N ASN A 95 9.71 7.92 3.96
CA ASN A 95 9.15 7.17 5.08
C ASN A 95 10.08 6.04 5.55
N GLY A 96 11.29 5.89 5.01
CA GLY A 96 12.24 4.83 5.39
C GLY A 96 11.63 3.43 5.37
N LEU A 97 10.77 3.12 4.39
CA LEU A 97 10.13 1.81 4.27
C LEU A 97 11.17 0.75 3.91
N LYS A 98 11.20 -0.35 4.67
CA LYS A 98 12.10 -1.49 4.46
C LYS A 98 11.32 -2.78 4.23
N VAL A 99 12.04 -3.82 3.78
CA VAL A 99 11.47 -5.16 3.67
C VAL A 99 11.03 -5.63 5.05
N GLY A 100 9.83 -6.21 5.13
CA GLY A 100 9.23 -6.63 6.39
C GLY A 100 8.26 -5.62 7.00
N ASP A 101 8.35 -4.34 6.66
CA ASP A 101 7.34 -3.36 7.07
C ASP A 101 5.97 -3.74 6.48
N VAL A 102 4.89 -3.41 7.19
CA VAL A 102 3.53 -3.67 6.74
C VAL A 102 2.81 -2.34 6.54
N CYS A 103 2.34 -2.10 5.32
CA CYS A 103 1.49 -0.95 5.02
C CYS A 103 0.03 -1.39 4.96
N ILE A 104 -0.84 -0.60 5.57
CA ILE A 104 -2.28 -0.67 5.40
C ILE A 104 -2.71 0.52 4.56
N PHE A 105 -3.36 0.26 3.43
CA PHE A 105 -3.94 1.28 2.57
C PHE A 105 -5.46 1.32 2.72
N GLN A 106 -6.01 2.53 2.79
CA GLN A 106 -7.44 2.77 2.87
C GLN A 106 -7.85 3.87 1.88
N VAL A 107 -8.88 3.63 1.09
CA VAL A 107 -9.49 4.64 0.21
C VAL A 107 -10.37 5.60 1.02
N VAL A 108 -10.21 6.90 0.79
CA VAL A 108 -11.07 7.93 1.40
C VAL A 108 -12.24 8.26 0.47
N ASN A 109 -13.39 7.63 0.70
CA ASN A 109 -14.55 7.64 -0.20
C ASN A 109 -15.24 9.01 -0.41
N ASN A 110 -14.97 10.01 0.42
CA ASN A 110 -15.66 11.32 0.36
C ASN A 110 -14.89 12.40 -0.40
N SER A 111 -13.91 12.02 -1.23
CA SER A 111 -13.10 13.00 -1.97
C SER A 111 -13.32 12.89 -3.48
N LYS A 112 -13.55 14.03 -4.15
CA LYS A 112 -13.42 14.16 -5.62
C LYS A 112 -11.99 13.88 -6.11
N ARG A 113 -11.08 13.45 -5.23
CA ARG A 113 -9.64 13.29 -5.44
C ARG A 113 -9.30 11.84 -5.12
N HIS A 114 -8.33 11.25 -5.81
CA HIS A 114 -7.89 9.90 -5.49
C HIS A 114 -6.97 9.95 -4.27
N VAL A 115 -7.52 9.78 -3.06
CA VAL A 115 -6.75 9.86 -1.80
C VAL A 115 -6.74 8.52 -1.09
N TRP A 116 -5.54 8.05 -0.74
CA TRP A 116 -5.32 6.84 0.04
C TRP A 116 -4.60 7.20 1.36
N ASN A 117 -5.22 6.86 2.48
CA ASN A 117 -4.55 6.89 3.77
C ASN A 117 -3.65 5.67 3.91
N VAL A 118 -2.46 5.86 4.49
CA VAL A 118 -1.47 4.81 4.69
C VAL A 118 -1.06 4.76 6.16
N VAL A 119 -1.18 3.58 6.76
CA VAL A 119 -0.67 3.29 8.11
C VAL A 119 0.49 2.31 7.97
N ILE A 120 1.61 2.59 8.63
CA ILE A 120 2.84 1.81 8.51
C ILE A 120 3.14 1.15 9.85
N PHE A 121 3.26 -0.17 9.84
CA PHE A 121 3.74 -0.99 10.95
C PHE A 121 5.15 -1.46 10.61
N ARG A 122 6.12 -1.15 11.47
CA ARG A 122 7.53 -1.46 11.21
C ARG A 122 7.84 -2.90 11.55
N ALA A 123 8.66 -3.53 10.71
CA ALA A 123 9.33 -4.76 11.11
C ALA A 123 10.33 -4.46 12.23
N GLU A 124 10.27 -5.29 13.26
CA GLU A 124 11.25 -5.36 14.34
C GLU A 124 12.62 -5.77 13.78
#